data_AF-A0A7L2S860-F1
#
_entry.id   AF-A0A7L2S860-F1
#
_cell.length_a   1.000
_cell.length_b   1.000
_cell.length_c   1.000
_cell.angle_alpha   90.00
_cell.angle_beta   90.00
_cell.angle_gamma   90.00
#
_symmetry.space_group_name_H-M   'P 1'
#
loop_
_entity.id
_entity.type
_entity.pdbx_description
1 polymer ?
#
loop_
_entity_poly.entity_id
_entity_poly.type
_entity_poly.pdbx_seq_one_letter_code
_entity_poly.pdbx_strand_id
1 'polypeptide(L)'
;MASKRALVILAKGAEEMETVIPTDVMRRAGIKVTVAGLTGKEPVQCSRDVFICPDASLEDARKEGPYDVVVLPGGNLGAQNLSESAAVKDILKDQESRKGLIAAICAGPTALLAHGIGYGSKVTTHPLAKDKMMNG
;
A
#
# COMPACT_ATOMS: atom_id res chain seq x y z
N MET A 1 -6.20 -2.84 -25.88
CA MET A 1 -5.58 -1.85 -24.97
C MET A 1 -4.65 -2.59 -24.02
N ALA A 2 -3.51 -2.02 -23.67
CA ALA A 2 -2.62 -2.65 -22.68
C ALA A 2 -3.29 -2.67 -21.29
N SER A 3 -3.13 -3.78 -20.55
CA SER A 3 -3.69 -3.92 -19.20
C SER A 3 -3.13 -2.89 -18.23
N LYS A 4 -3.99 -2.36 -17.36
CA LYS A 4 -3.61 -1.50 -16.23
C LYS A 4 -2.74 -2.25 -15.21
N ARG A 5 -1.94 -1.54 -14.43
CA ARG A 5 -0.99 -2.10 -13.46
C ARG A 5 -1.20 -1.56 -12.05
N ALA A 6 -1.14 -2.42 -11.04
CA ALA A 6 -1.27 -2.06 -9.63
C ALA A 6 -0.07 -2.53 -8.82
N LEU A 7 0.39 -1.70 -7.88
CA LEU A 7 1.38 -2.05 -6.88
C LEU A 7 0.70 -2.14 -5.52
N VAL A 8 0.75 -3.30 -4.88
CA VAL A 8 0.28 -3.50 -3.49
C VAL A 8 1.50 -3.65 -2.60
N ILE A 9 1.70 -2.75 -1.63
CA ILE A 9 2.88 -2.78 -0.75
C ILE A 9 2.56 -3.59 0.51
N LEU A 10 3.21 -4.73 0.67
CA LEU A 10 2.98 -5.68 1.75
C LEU A 10 4.06 -5.54 2.84
N ALA A 11 3.64 -5.12 4.03
CA ALA A 11 4.50 -4.96 5.20
C ALA A 11 4.15 -5.98 6.29
N LYS A 12 5.12 -6.32 7.17
CA LYS A 12 4.85 -7.17 8.34
C LYS A 12 3.74 -6.55 9.19
N GLY A 13 2.77 -7.37 9.60
CA GLY A 13 1.60 -6.92 10.36
C GLY A 13 0.54 -6.19 9.53
N ALA A 14 0.62 -6.23 8.19
CA ALA A 14 -0.48 -5.84 7.32
C ALA A 14 -1.72 -6.70 7.60
N GLU A 15 -2.90 -6.13 7.42
CA GLU A 15 -4.16 -6.88 7.50
C GLU A 15 -4.32 -7.74 6.23
N GLU A 16 -4.34 -9.06 6.40
CA GLU A 16 -4.31 -10.03 5.31
C GLU A 16 -5.57 -9.99 4.43
N MET A 17 -6.76 -9.72 4.99
CA MET A 17 -7.98 -9.58 4.21
C MET A 17 -7.91 -8.33 3.33
N GLU A 18 -7.44 -7.22 3.90
CA GLU A 18 -7.23 -5.95 3.19
C GLU A 18 -6.10 -6.03 2.15
N THR A 19 -5.21 -7.02 2.25
CA THR A 19 -4.17 -7.29 1.25
C THR A 19 -4.71 -8.20 0.14
N VAL A 20 -5.33 -9.32 0.52
CA VAL A 20 -5.74 -10.37 -0.42
C VAL A 20 -6.97 -9.95 -1.23
N ILE A 21 -7.98 -9.32 -0.61
CA ILE A 21 -9.22 -8.95 -1.30
C ILE A 21 -8.96 -7.96 -2.45
N PRO A 22 -8.27 -6.81 -2.26
CA PRO A 22 -7.98 -5.92 -3.37
C PRO A 22 -7.10 -6.57 -4.44
N THR A 23 -6.11 -7.38 -4.03
CA THR A 23 -5.23 -8.10 -4.96
C THR A 23 -6.02 -9.05 -5.86
N ASP A 24 -6.86 -9.90 -5.26
CA ASP A 24 -7.72 -10.85 -5.97
C ASP A 24 -8.69 -10.11 -6.90
N VAL A 25 -9.44 -9.13 -6.39
CA VAL A 25 -10.45 -8.39 -7.16
C VAL A 25 -9.83 -7.63 -8.33
N MET A 26 -8.68 -6.97 -8.13
CA MET A 26 -7.97 -6.29 -9.21
C MET A 26 -7.47 -7.29 -10.28
N ARG A 27 -6.95 -8.45 -9.88
CA ARG A 27 -6.55 -9.51 -10.82
C ARG A 27 -7.76 -10.02 -11.61
N ARG A 28 -8.92 -10.23 -10.98
CA ARG A 28 -10.19 -10.59 -11.67
C ARG A 28 -10.63 -9.54 -12.67
N ALA A 29 -10.36 -8.26 -12.41
CA ALA A 29 -10.62 -7.16 -13.33
C ALA A 29 -9.60 -7.06 -14.49
N GLY A 30 -8.63 -7.98 -14.59
CA GLY A 30 -7.61 -7.99 -15.63
C GLY A 30 -6.47 -6.99 -15.40
N ILE A 31 -6.35 -6.43 -14.19
CA ILE A 31 -5.23 -5.57 -13.80
C ILE A 31 -4.01 -6.45 -13.48
N LYS A 32 -2.84 -6.06 -13.98
CA LYS A 32 -1.56 -6.69 -13.62
C LYS A 32 -1.13 -6.20 -12.24
N VAL A 33 -1.33 -7.03 -11.22
CA VAL A 33 -1.04 -6.68 -9.82
C VAL A 33 0.31 -7.28 -9.40
N THR A 34 1.20 -6.43 -8.89
CA THR A 34 2.42 -6.81 -8.18
C THR A 34 2.23 -6.62 -6.69
N VAL A 35 2.29 -7.71 -5.91
CA VAL A 35 2.40 -7.68 -4.45
C VAL A 35 3.88 -7.55 -4.09
N ALA A 36 4.27 -6.41 -3.55
CA ALA A 36 5.66 -6.09 -3.28
C ALA A 36 5.96 -6.08 -1.78
N GLY A 37 6.86 -6.96 -1.33
CA GLY A 37 7.27 -7.04 0.07
C GLY A 37 8.13 -5.83 0.46
N LEU A 38 7.71 -5.11 1.51
CA LEU A 38 8.35 -3.88 1.97
C LEU A 38 9.84 -4.10 2.31
N THR A 39 10.16 -5.22 2.95
CA THR A 39 11.50 -5.53 3.47
C THR A 39 12.28 -6.53 2.61
N GLY A 40 11.72 -7.01 1.49
CA GLY A 40 12.38 -8.01 0.65
C GLY A 40 11.42 -8.99 -0.02
N LYS A 41 11.96 -10.15 -0.44
CA LYS A 41 11.22 -11.22 -1.12
C LYS A 41 10.73 -12.32 -0.18
N GLU A 42 11.12 -12.27 1.08
CA GLU A 42 10.73 -13.28 2.08
C GLU A 42 9.22 -13.23 2.37
N PRO A 43 8.61 -14.37 2.77
CA PRO A 43 7.23 -14.41 3.21
C PRO A 43 6.96 -13.42 4.33
N VAL A 44 5.85 -12.69 4.23
CA VAL A 44 5.45 -11.67 5.19
C VAL A 44 4.39 -12.21 6.12
N GLN A 45 4.67 -12.19 7.43
CA GLN A 45 3.71 -12.48 8.48
C GLN A 45 2.72 -11.30 8.62
N CYS A 46 1.45 -11.56 8.35
CA CYS A 46 0.35 -10.61 8.44
C CYS A 46 -0.18 -10.52 9.88
N SER A 47 -1.24 -9.74 10.07
CA SER A 47 -1.75 -9.36 11.39
C SER A 47 -2.37 -10.51 12.17
N ARG A 48 -2.92 -11.53 11.52
CA ARG A 48 -3.50 -12.75 12.14
C ARG A 48 -2.69 -13.98 11.75
N ASP A 49 -1.37 -13.81 11.68
CA ASP A 49 -0.38 -14.88 11.46
C ASP A 49 -0.47 -15.60 10.11
N VAL A 50 -1.27 -15.08 9.16
CA VAL A 50 -1.22 -15.54 7.77
C VAL A 50 0.11 -15.11 7.14
N PHE A 51 0.80 -16.04 6.51
CA PHE A 51 2.01 -15.75 5.72
C PHE A 51 1.65 -15.57 4.25
N ILE A 52 2.09 -14.47 3.66
CA ILE A 52 1.92 -14.19 2.23
C ILE A 52 3.31 -14.05 1.61
N CYS A 53 3.59 -14.85 0.58
CA CYS A 53 4.78 -14.68 -0.25
C CYS A 53 4.54 -13.52 -1.24
N PRO A 54 5.33 -12.44 -1.21
CA PRO A 54 5.21 -11.36 -2.19
C PRO A 54 5.70 -11.83 -3.57
N ASP A 55 5.19 -11.20 -4.63
CA ASP A 55 5.64 -11.46 -6.01
C ASP A 55 7.08 -10.96 -6.24
N ALA A 56 7.47 -9.86 -5.56
CA ALA A 56 8.79 -9.24 -5.64
C ALA A 56 9.11 -8.45 -4.36
N SER A 57 10.36 -8.01 -4.21
CA SER A 57 10.70 -6.96 -3.22
C SER A 57 10.18 -5.61 -3.70
N LEU A 58 9.94 -4.68 -2.78
CA LEU A 58 9.59 -3.30 -3.14
C LEU A 58 10.67 -2.62 -3.97
N GLU A 59 11.94 -2.93 -3.71
CA GLU A 59 13.07 -2.41 -4.46
C GLU A 59 13.00 -2.83 -5.94
N ASP A 60 12.73 -4.10 -6.23
CA ASP A 60 12.62 -4.60 -7.59
C ASP A 60 11.32 -4.11 -8.26
N ALA A 61 10.20 -4.16 -7.53
CA ALA A 61 8.92 -3.70 -8.05
C ALA A 61 8.93 -2.20 -8.43
N ARG A 62 9.68 -1.35 -7.72
CA ARG A 62 9.82 0.08 -8.05
C ARG A 62 10.46 0.30 -9.42
N LYS A 63 11.45 -0.52 -9.80
CA LYS A 63 12.17 -0.44 -11.08
C LYS A 63 11.25 -0.73 -12.27
N GLU A 64 10.24 -1.57 -12.06
CA GLU A 64 9.26 -1.96 -13.07
C GLU A 64 8.15 -0.92 -13.30
N GLY A 65 8.09 0.17 -12.53
CA GLY A 65 7.07 1.22 -12.67
C GLY A 65 7.06 1.92 -14.04
N PRO A 66 6.09 2.82 -14.29
CA PRO A 66 5.02 3.26 -13.39
C PRO A 66 3.85 2.27 -13.28
N TYR A 67 3.12 2.37 -12.17
CA TYR A 67 1.84 1.70 -11.91
C TYR A 67 0.67 2.69 -12.04
N ASP A 68 -0.48 2.23 -12.52
CA ASP A 68 -1.69 3.06 -12.57
C ASP A 68 -2.25 3.34 -11.17
N VAL A 69 -2.06 2.41 -10.21
CA VAL A 69 -2.44 2.58 -8.81
C VAL A 69 -1.38 2.01 -7.85
N VAL A 70 -1.14 2.72 -6.74
CA VAL A 70 -0.42 2.21 -5.56
C VAL A 70 -1.43 1.97 -4.44
N VAL A 71 -1.42 0.79 -3.86
CA VAL A 71 -2.37 0.33 -2.84
C VAL A 71 -1.64 0.07 -1.52
N LEU A 72 -2.14 0.66 -0.44
CA LEU A 72 -1.65 0.50 0.92
C LEU A 72 -2.70 -0.22 1.77
N PRO A 73 -2.51 -1.53 2.05
CA PRO A 73 -3.29 -2.23 3.06
C PRO A 73 -3.16 -1.57 4.44
N GLY A 74 -4.14 -1.78 5.31
CA GLY A 74 -4.08 -1.37 6.70
C GLY A 74 -3.44 -2.41 7.60
N GLY A 75 -4.03 -2.60 8.79
CA GLY A 75 -3.38 -3.23 9.93
C GLY A 75 -2.44 -2.24 10.62
N ASN A 76 -2.58 -2.04 11.93
CA ASN A 76 -1.87 -0.96 12.64
C ASN A 76 -0.35 -1.04 12.49
N LEU A 77 0.22 -2.24 12.66
CA LEU A 77 1.67 -2.47 12.52
C LEU A 77 2.11 -2.37 11.06
N GLY A 78 1.34 -2.93 10.13
CA GLY A 78 1.61 -2.80 8.69
C GLY A 78 1.64 -1.33 8.24
N ALA A 79 0.61 -0.56 8.61
CA ALA A 79 0.53 0.87 8.32
C ALA A 79 1.67 1.67 8.96
N GLN A 80 2.07 1.34 10.19
CA GLN A 80 3.23 1.96 10.84
C GLN A 80 4.53 1.70 10.05
N ASN A 81 4.78 0.46 9.66
CA ASN A 81 5.96 0.11 8.84
C ASN A 81 5.95 0.85 7.50
N LEU A 82 4.78 1.05 6.89
CA LEU A 82 4.62 1.86 5.68
C LEU A 82 4.89 3.35 5.94
N SER A 83 4.42 3.90 7.08
CA SER A 83 4.67 5.29 7.50
C SER A 83 6.15 5.59 7.74
N GLU A 84 6.92 4.61 8.23
CA GLU A 84 8.34 4.79 8.58
C GLU A 84 9.27 4.57 7.38
N SER A 85 8.77 4.04 6.26
CA SER A 85 9.59 3.69 5.11
C SER A 85 9.86 4.88 4.18
N ALA A 86 11.13 5.23 4.02
CA ALA A 86 11.58 6.20 3.02
C ALA A 86 11.30 5.72 1.58
N ALA A 87 11.38 4.42 1.30
CA ALA A 87 11.05 3.88 -0.02
C ALA A 87 9.56 4.06 -0.36
N VAL A 88 8.67 3.91 0.64
CA VAL A 88 7.23 4.19 0.48
C VAL A 88 7.00 5.67 0.26
N LYS A 89 7.69 6.56 1.01
CA LYS A 89 7.63 8.00 0.80
C LYS A 89 7.91 8.38 -0.65
N ASP A 90 9.02 7.88 -1.19
CA ASP A 90 9.43 8.16 -2.57
C ASP A 90 8.39 7.68 -3.57
N ILE A 91 7.91 6.44 -3.43
CA ILE A 91 6.91 5.86 -4.33
C ILE A 91 5.63 6.68 -4.32
N LEU A 92 5.16 7.11 -3.14
CA LEU A 92 3.94 7.91 -3.03
C LEU A 92 4.11 9.31 -3.60
N LYS A 93 5.27 9.95 -3.40
CA LYS A 93 5.57 11.26 -3.99
C LYS A 93 5.70 11.18 -5.52
N ASP A 94 6.33 10.14 -6.03
CA ASP A 94 6.41 9.86 -7.47
C ASP A 94 5.00 9.57 -8.05
N GLN A 95 4.13 8.87 -7.31
CA GLN A 95 2.75 8.61 -7.72
C GLN A 95 1.90 9.89 -7.74
N GLU A 96 1.98 10.70 -6.68
CA GLU A 96 1.24 11.97 -6.52
C GLU A 96 1.66 12.99 -7.59
N SER A 97 2.97 13.17 -7.82
CA SER A 97 3.49 14.12 -8.81
C SER A 97 3.03 13.83 -10.23
N ARG A 98 2.90 12.54 -10.59
CA ARG A 98 2.37 12.12 -11.89
C ARG A 98 0.85 11.99 -11.94
N LYS A 99 0.14 12.42 -10.89
CA LYS A 99 -1.33 12.34 -10.75
C LYS A 99 -1.85 10.90 -10.88
N GLY A 100 -1.03 9.92 -10.49
CA GLY A 100 -1.43 8.52 -10.41
C GLY A 100 -2.32 8.26 -9.20
N LEU A 101 -3.14 7.22 -9.27
CA LEU A 101 -4.05 6.89 -8.17
C LEU A 101 -3.28 6.32 -6.97
N ILE A 102 -3.63 6.77 -5.76
CA ILE A 102 -3.20 6.18 -4.50
C ILE A 102 -4.46 5.72 -3.77
N ALA A 103 -4.49 4.45 -3.36
CA ALA A 103 -5.58 3.87 -2.59
C ALA A 103 -5.05 3.34 -1.26
N ALA A 104 -5.72 3.66 -0.16
CA ALA A 104 -5.35 3.18 1.17
C ALA A 104 -6.61 2.85 1.97
N ILE A 105 -6.56 1.81 2.81
CA ILE A 105 -7.70 1.29 3.56
C ILE A 105 -7.39 1.17 5.05
N CYS A 106 -8.41 1.30 5.91
CA CYS A 106 -8.34 1.08 7.34
C CYS A 106 -7.32 2.02 8.04
N ALA A 107 -6.18 1.50 8.48
CA ALA A 107 -5.06 2.27 9.05
C ALA A 107 -4.05 2.76 8.00
N GLY A 108 -4.05 2.17 6.79
CA GLY A 108 -3.17 2.52 5.69
C GLY A 108 -3.14 4.01 5.33
N PRO A 109 -4.27 4.77 5.39
CA PRO A 109 -4.24 6.21 5.12
C PRO A 109 -3.31 7.00 6.06
N THR A 110 -3.00 6.50 7.26
CA THR A 110 -2.05 7.17 8.17
C THR A 110 -0.61 7.20 7.62
N ALA A 111 -0.27 6.34 6.65
CA ALA A 111 0.96 6.44 5.88
C ALA A 111 0.95 7.61 4.90
N LEU A 112 -0.23 8.01 4.38
CA LEU A 112 -0.35 9.21 3.54
C LEU A 112 -0.05 10.46 4.36
N LEU A 113 -0.58 10.55 5.58
CA LEU A 113 -0.27 11.62 6.52
C LEU A 113 1.24 11.68 6.81
N ALA A 114 1.84 10.55 7.18
CA ALA A 114 3.28 10.48 7.50
C ALA A 114 4.19 10.96 6.36
N HIS A 115 3.77 10.75 5.11
CA HIS A 115 4.52 11.12 3.91
C HIS A 115 4.05 12.45 3.28
N GLY A 116 3.12 13.14 3.92
CA GLY A 116 2.55 14.40 3.47
C GLY A 116 1.90 14.33 2.09
N ILE A 117 1.08 13.30 1.86
CA ILE A 117 0.40 12.99 0.60
C ILE A 117 -1.06 13.42 0.69
N GLY A 118 -1.55 14.11 -0.35
CA GLY A 118 -2.98 14.38 -0.54
C GLY A 118 -3.60 15.36 0.44
N TYR A 119 -2.82 16.26 1.05
CA TYR A 119 -3.35 17.31 1.95
C TYR A 119 -4.50 18.09 1.31
N GLY A 120 -5.55 18.32 2.10
CA GLY A 120 -6.80 18.95 1.64
C GLY A 120 -7.82 17.97 1.05
N SER A 121 -7.46 16.69 0.87
CA SER A 121 -8.40 15.66 0.42
C SER A 121 -9.40 15.28 1.52
N LYS A 122 -10.63 14.99 1.11
CA LYS A 122 -11.60 14.31 1.98
C LYS A 122 -11.22 12.83 2.06
N VAL A 123 -10.91 12.35 3.26
CA VAL A 123 -10.45 10.97 3.51
C VAL A 123 -11.36 10.25 4.50
N THR A 124 -11.26 8.93 4.54
CA THR A 124 -11.84 8.08 5.58
C THR A 124 -10.79 7.08 6.08
N THR A 125 -10.99 6.56 7.28
CA THR A 125 -10.12 5.56 7.93
C THR A 125 -10.97 4.57 8.72
N HIS A 126 -10.36 3.50 9.22
CA HIS A 126 -11.01 2.74 10.30
C HIS A 126 -11.25 3.68 11.49
N PRO A 127 -12.37 3.58 12.23
CA PRO A 127 -12.70 4.51 13.31
C PRO A 127 -11.56 4.72 14.33
N LEU A 128 -10.84 3.65 14.69
CA LEU A 128 -9.71 3.71 15.62
C LEU A 128 -8.45 4.42 15.08
N ALA A 129 -8.34 4.61 13.76
CA ALA A 129 -7.24 5.33 13.13
C ALA A 129 -7.57 6.82 12.87
N LYS A 130 -8.82 7.25 13.14
CA LYS A 130 -9.29 8.60 12.88
C LYS A 130 -8.42 9.65 13.56
N ASP A 131 -8.19 9.53 14.86
CA ASP A 131 -7.46 10.55 15.61
C ASP A 131 -6.02 10.68 15.11
N LYS A 132 -5.36 9.56 14.80
CA LYS A 132 -4.03 9.57 14.18
C LYS A 132 -4.05 10.26 12.82
N MET A 133 -5.07 10.02 12.00
CA MET A 133 -5.18 10.62 10.65
C MET A 133 -5.49 12.13 10.70
N MET A 134 -6.20 12.59 11.72
CA MET A 134 -6.61 13.99 11.85
C MET A 134 -5.59 14.88 12.58
N ASN A 135 -4.46 14.31 13.01
CA ASN A 135 -3.45 14.98 13.83
C ASN A 135 -2.36 15.74 13.04
N GLY A 136 -2.55 16.04 11.76
CA GLY A 136 -1.58 16.85 11.02
C GLY A 136 -2.13 17.61 9.84
#